data_AF-A0A8S3JLE5-F1
#
_entry.id   AF-A0A8S3JLE5-F1
#
_cell.length_a   1.000
_cell.length_b   1.000
_cell.length_c   1.000
_cell.angle_alpha   90.00
_cell.angle_beta   90.00
_cell.angle_gamma   90.00
#
_symmetry.space_group_name_H-M   'P 1'
#
loop_
_entity.id
_entity.type
_entity.pdbx_description
1 polymer ?
#
loop_
_entity_poly.entity_id
_entity_poly.type
_entity_poly.pdbx_seq_one_letter_code
_entity_poly.pdbx_strand_id
1 'polypeptide(L)'
;MADQFGLAKLMLGRCPSCYYNFRSLFCAMTCAPDQSRFLTVKDLGTSISFPNRTTVESIYYDVAEDFSQRILDSCRDVLYPGGNQHSLDSMCGRPYDKCTKEAFMAYLGIGNPAVPFPIYINMINDTSQYETFY
;
A
#
# COMPACT_ATOMS: atom_id res chain seq x y z
N MET A 1 0.49 -4.85 -13.10
CA MET A 1 0.30 -4.96 -11.65
C MET A 1 0.44 -6.39 -11.12
N ALA A 2 -0.16 -7.42 -11.73
CA ALA A 2 -0.10 -8.80 -11.21
C ALA A 2 1.31 -9.29 -10.88
N ASP A 3 2.30 -9.02 -11.73
CA ASP A 3 3.69 -9.46 -11.54
C ASP A 3 4.36 -8.83 -10.30
N GLN A 4 3.98 -7.60 -9.95
CA GLN A 4 4.53 -6.87 -8.79
C GLN A 4 4.12 -7.49 -7.45
N PHE A 5 3.05 -8.30 -7.43
CA PHE A 5 2.58 -8.96 -6.21
C PHE A 5 3.21 -10.34 -5.98
N GLY A 6 4.17 -10.78 -6.80
CA GLY A 6 4.80 -12.10 -6.63
C GLY A 6 5.39 -12.31 -5.23
N LEU A 7 6.20 -11.35 -4.76
CA LEU A 7 6.80 -11.40 -3.42
C LEU A 7 5.75 -11.33 -2.31
N ALA A 8 4.78 -10.41 -2.42
CA ALA A 8 3.70 -10.30 -1.44
C ALA A 8 2.84 -11.58 -1.38
N LYS A 9 2.61 -12.25 -2.51
CA LYS A 9 1.88 -13.52 -2.56
C LYS A 9 2.65 -14.64 -1.87
N LEU A 10 3.97 -14.67 -2.04
CA LEU A 10 4.83 -15.62 -1.32
C LEU A 10 4.74 -15.40 0.19
N MET A 11 4.75 -14.15 0.65
CA MET A 11 4.74 -13.80 2.08
C MET A 11 3.36 -13.97 2.73
N LEU A 12 2.30 -13.53 2.06
CA LEU A 12 0.96 -13.39 2.65
C LEU A 12 -0.02 -14.49 2.19
N GLY A 13 0.36 -15.32 1.22
CA GLY A 13 -0.54 -16.27 0.56
C GLY A 13 -1.12 -17.38 1.44
N ARG A 14 -0.53 -17.64 2.62
CA ARG A 14 -1.09 -18.58 3.62
C ARG A 14 -2.36 -18.04 4.30
N CYS A 15 -2.59 -16.73 4.25
CA CYS A 15 -3.79 -16.07 4.77
C CYS A 15 -4.48 -15.29 3.63
N PRO A 16 -5.46 -15.90 2.94
CA PRO A 16 -6.11 -15.28 1.79
C PRO A 16 -6.76 -13.93 2.08
N SER A 17 -7.29 -13.73 3.31
CA SER A 17 -7.90 -12.46 3.74
C SER A 17 -6.87 -11.34 3.88
N CYS A 18 -5.73 -11.60 4.52
CA CYS A 18 -4.60 -10.67 4.55
C CYS A 18 -4.14 -10.29 3.15
N TYR A 19 -3.91 -11.28 2.29
CA TYR A 19 -3.45 -11.03 0.92
C TYR A 19 -4.49 -10.25 0.10
N TYR A 20 -5.78 -10.51 0.30
CA TYR A 20 -6.86 -9.77 -0.32
C TYR A 20 -6.89 -8.30 0.13
N ASN A 21 -6.82 -8.04 1.44
CA ASN A 21 -6.82 -6.68 1.99
C ASN A 21 -5.59 -5.88 1.51
N PHE A 22 -4.40 -6.50 1.56
CA PHE A 22 -3.16 -5.94 1.01
C PHE A 22 -3.31 -5.57 -0.47
N ARG A 23 -3.84 -6.48 -1.29
CA ARG A 23 -4.05 -6.21 -2.72
C ARG A 23 -5.08 -5.13 -2.96
N SER A 24 -6.13 -5.07 -2.14
CA SER A 24 -7.20 -4.09 -2.28
C SER A 24 -6.67 -2.66 -2.15
N LEU A 25 -5.71 -2.42 -1.26
CA LEU A 25 -5.01 -1.13 -1.15
C LEU A 25 -4.42 -0.67 -2.49
N PHE A 26 -3.65 -1.54 -3.15
CA PHE A 26 -2.99 -1.21 -4.41
C PHE A 26 -3.92 -1.26 -5.62
N CYS A 27 -4.93 -2.14 -5.60
CA CYS A 27 -5.95 -2.19 -6.64
C CYS A 27 -6.78 -0.91 -6.67
N ALA A 28 -7.20 -0.39 -5.52
CA ALA A 28 -7.87 0.91 -5.43
C ALA A 28 -6.93 2.03 -5.96
N MET A 29 -5.68 2.04 -5.50
CA MET A 29 -4.66 2.98 -5.96
C MET A 29 -4.38 2.93 -7.46
N THR A 30 -4.68 1.85 -8.19
CA THR A 30 -4.29 1.72 -9.62
C THR A 30 -5.47 1.68 -10.57
N CYS A 31 -6.62 1.17 -10.13
CA CYS A 31 -7.73 0.83 -11.00
C CYS A 31 -9.07 1.43 -10.58
N ALA A 32 -9.16 2.11 -9.43
CA ALA A 32 -10.42 2.71 -9.02
C ALA A 32 -10.88 3.76 -10.06
N PRO A 33 -12.17 3.75 -10.47
CA PRO A 33 -12.67 4.73 -11.43
C PRO A 33 -12.70 6.15 -10.85
N ASP A 34 -12.71 6.28 -9.52
CA ASP A 34 -12.75 7.54 -8.77
C ASP A 34 -11.44 7.84 -8.03
N GLN A 35 -10.32 7.32 -8.55
CA GLN A 35 -8.97 7.46 -8.00
C GLN A 35 -8.59 8.91 -7.65
N SER A 36 -9.10 9.91 -8.38
CA SER A 36 -8.85 11.33 -8.13
C SER A 36 -9.39 11.85 -6.80
N ARG A 37 -10.28 11.09 -6.12
CA ARG A 37 -10.81 11.46 -4.79
C ARG A 37 -9.83 11.23 -3.66
N PHE A 38 -8.83 10.36 -3.86
CA PHE A 38 -7.91 9.94 -2.79
C PHE A 38 -6.44 9.87 -3.25
N LEU A 39 -6.16 10.12 -4.53
CA LEU A 39 -4.79 10.31 -5.04
C LEU A 39 -4.57 11.74 -5.50
N THR A 40 -3.43 12.30 -5.11
CA THR A 40 -2.91 13.56 -5.64
C THR A 40 -1.53 13.35 -6.22
N VAL A 41 -1.30 13.82 -7.45
CA VAL A 41 0.04 13.80 -8.06
C VAL A 41 0.92 14.81 -7.34
N LYS A 42 2.09 14.36 -6.86
CA LYS A 42 3.06 15.22 -6.18
C LYS A 42 4.14 15.70 -7.14
N ASP A 43 4.78 14.76 -7.83
CA ASP A 43 5.87 15.06 -8.78
C ASP A 43 5.55 14.50 -10.17
N LEU A 44 5.90 15.28 -11.19
CA LEU A 44 5.75 14.95 -12.60
C LEU A 44 7.12 14.96 -13.28
N GLY A 45 7.32 13.99 -14.17
CA GLY A 45 8.50 13.86 -15.01
C GLY A 45 8.17 13.85 -16.49
N THR A 46 9.20 13.72 -17.32
CA THR A 46 9.04 13.55 -18.77
C THR A 46 9.29 12.09 -19.13
N SER A 47 8.40 11.50 -19.94
CA SER A 47 8.55 10.12 -20.36
C SER A 47 9.79 9.95 -21.24
N ILE A 48 10.69 9.05 -20.82
CA ILE A 48 11.90 8.68 -21.58
C ILE A 48 11.52 8.03 -22.92
N SER A 49 10.47 7.21 -22.94
CA SER A 49 10.00 6.51 -24.14
C SER A 49 9.11 7.36 -25.06
N PHE A 50 8.47 8.40 -24.51
CA PHE A 50 7.54 9.27 -25.24
C PHE A 50 7.76 10.74 -24.85
N PRO A 51 8.72 11.46 -25.44
CA PRO A 51 9.15 12.79 -24.99
C PRO A 51 8.05 13.85 -24.83
N ASN A 52 6.92 13.69 -25.54
CA ASN A 52 5.76 14.57 -25.46
C ASN A 52 4.72 14.16 -24.40
N ARG A 53 5.05 13.21 -23.52
CA ARG A 53 4.16 12.72 -22.46
C ARG A 53 4.80 12.93 -21.10
N THR A 54 3.95 13.25 -20.14
CA THR A 54 4.32 13.37 -18.74
C THR A 54 4.23 12.00 -18.05
N THR A 55 5.11 11.75 -17.10
CA THR A 55 5.05 10.59 -16.20
C THR A 55 4.77 11.05 -14.78
N VAL A 56 4.02 10.25 -14.02
CA VAL A 56 3.88 10.47 -12.59
C VAL A 56 5.12 9.89 -11.91
N GLU A 57 5.86 10.72 -11.19
CA GLU A 57 7.07 10.32 -10.47
C GLU A 57 6.80 10.06 -8.99
N SER A 58 5.82 10.73 -8.39
CA SER A 58 5.37 10.44 -7.03
C SER A 58 3.94 10.91 -6.78
N ILE A 59 3.29 10.32 -5.76
CA ILE A 59 1.91 10.63 -5.39
C ILE A 59 1.73 10.75 -3.87
N TYR A 60 0.72 11.52 -3.45
CA TYR A 60 0.06 11.35 -2.17
C TYR A 60 -1.12 10.39 -2.32
N TYR A 61 -1.27 9.47 -1.37
CA TYR A 61 -2.37 8.51 -1.31
C TYR A 61 -3.04 8.57 0.06
N ASP A 62 -4.25 9.11 0.09
CA ASP A 62 -5.06 9.17 1.31
C ASP A 62 -5.81 7.85 1.50
N VAL A 63 -5.60 7.22 2.65
CA VAL A 63 -6.15 5.91 3.00
C VAL A 63 -6.84 6.04 4.35
N ALA A 64 -8.04 5.46 4.47
CA ALA A 64 -8.75 5.46 5.74
C ALA A 64 -7.93 4.78 6.83
N GLU A 65 -7.78 5.43 7.98
CA GLU A 65 -6.95 4.95 9.08
C GLU A 65 -7.40 3.58 9.60
N ASP A 66 -8.71 3.35 9.66
CA ASP A 66 -9.29 2.08 10.08
C ASP A 66 -9.00 0.97 9.05
N PHE A 67 -9.04 1.28 7.76
CA PHE A 67 -8.67 0.34 6.70
C PHE A 67 -7.17 -0.04 6.79
N SER A 68 -6.29 0.93 7.02
CA SER A 68 -4.87 0.67 7.27
C SER A 68 -4.65 -0.26 8.47
N GLN A 69 -5.37 -0.04 9.58
CA GLN A 69 -5.31 -0.91 10.75
C GLN A 69 -5.81 -2.33 10.43
N ARG A 70 -6.95 -2.44 9.72
CA ARG A 70 -7.53 -3.73 9.32
C ARG A 70 -6.61 -4.56 8.43
N ILE A 71 -5.87 -3.93 7.51
CA ILE A 71 -4.85 -4.64 6.72
C ILE A 71 -3.79 -5.22 7.65
N LEU A 72 -3.18 -4.38 8.52
CA LEU A 72 -2.14 -4.81 9.45
C LEU A 72 -2.64 -5.96 10.34
N ASP A 73 -3.80 -5.81 10.97
CA ASP A 73 -4.38 -6.80 11.87
C ASP A 73 -4.66 -8.12 11.15
N SER A 74 -5.18 -8.08 9.92
CA SER A 74 -5.41 -9.29 9.13
C SER A 74 -4.13 -10.05 8.79
N CYS A 75 -2.99 -9.35 8.78
CA CYS A 75 -1.68 -9.90 8.42
C CYS A 75 -0.78 -10.22 9.63
N ARG A 76 -1.22 -9.90 10.86
CA ARG A 76 -0.39 -9.92 12.07
C ARG A 76 0.24 -11.28 12.34
N ASP A 77 -0.55 -12.34 12.33
CA ASP A 77 -0.07 -13.69 12.66
C ASP A 77 0.26 -14.56 11.44
N VAL A 78 0.45 -13.94 10.27
CA VAL A 78 0.79 -14.68 9.04
C VAL A 78 2.25 -15.10 9.10
N LEU A 79 2.50 -16.40 9.00
CA LEU A 79 3.85 -16.98 8.96
C LEU A 79 4.34 -17.17 7.51
N TYR A 80 5.60 -16.81 7.27
CA TYR A 80 6.25 -17.00 5.98
C TYR A 80 6.31 -18.49 5.59
N PRO A 81 6.01 -18.88 4.33
CA PRO A 81 5.95 -20.29 3.98
C PRO A 81 7.24 -21.11 4.16
N GLY A 82 8.40 -20.49 3.99
CA GLY A 82 9.70 -21.15 4.10
C GLY A 82 10.27 -21.23 5.51
N GLY A 83 9.53 -20.83 6.55
CA GLY A 83 9.99 -20.88 7.95
C GLY A 83 8.87 -20.60 8.97
N ASN A 84 9.25 -20.37 10.22
CA ASN A 84 8.33 -20.03 11.31
C ASN A 84 8.42 -18.54 11.71
N GLN A 85 8.91 -17.69 10.81
CA GLN A 85 9.00 -16.25 11.02
C GLN A 85 7.69 -15.57 10.58
N HIS A 86 7.34 -14.45 11.22
CA HIS A 86 6.17 -13.67 10.81
C HIS A 86 6.48 -12.93 9.51
N SER A 87 5.54 -12.94 8.56
CA SER A 87 5.72 -12.26 7.27
C SER A 87 5.98 -10.75 7.45
N LEU A 88 5.43 -10.14 8.50
CA LEU A 88 5.65 -8.74 8.85
C LEU A 88 7.10 -8.41 9.24
N ASP A 89 7.91 -9.39 9.68
CA ASP A 89 9.35 -9.18 9.92
C ASP A 89 10.06 -8.68 8.65
N SER A 90 9.56 -9.06 7.47
CA SER A 90 10.11 -8.64 6.17
C SER A 90 9.28 -7.55 5.48
N MET A 91 8.09 -7.22 6.00
CA MET A 91 7.12 -6.35 5.31
C MET A 91 6.77 -5.07 6.09
N CYS A 92 7.55 -4.72 7.12
CA CYS A 92 7.27 -3.55 7.96
C CYS A 92 8.47 -2.63 8.18
N GLY A 93 9.67 -3.00 7.69
CA GLY A 93 10.92 -2.27 7.93
C GLY A 93 11.37 -2.27 9.40
N ARG A 94 10.71 -3.06 10.26
CA ARG A 94 10.95 -3.21 11.70
C ARG A 94 10.58 -4.65 12.09
N PRO A 95 11.12 -5.17 13.23
CA PRO A 95 10.71 -6.47 13.77
C PRO A 95 9.19 -6.56 14.00
N TYR A 96 8.63 -7.76 13.83
CA TYR A 96 7.20 -8.05 13.94
C TYR A 96 6.53 -7.44 15.18
N ASP A 97 7.14 -7.58 16.35
CA ASP A 97 6.64 -7.10 17.64
C ASP A 97 6.60 -5.56 17.75
N LYS A 98 7.36 -4.87 16.89
CA LYS A 98 7.44 -3.41 16.80
C LYS A 98 6.79 -2.85 15.54
N CYS A 99 6.11 -3.69 14.77
CA CYS A 99 5.40 -3.28 13.57
C CYS A 99 4.11 -2.53 13.96
N THR A 100 4.10 -1.21 13.76
CA THR A 100 2.90 -0.39 13.91
C THR A 100 2.24 -0.16 12.56
N LYS A 101 0.99 0.31 12.58
CA LYS A 101 0.24 0.69 11.38
C LYS A 101 1.00 1.72 10.54
N GLU A 102 1.57 2.73 11.19
CA GLU A 102 2.37 3.79 10.56
C GLU A 102 3.62 3.21 9.89
N ALA A 103 4.35 2.33 10.59
CA ALA A 103 5.54 1.69 10.04
C ALA A 103 5.20 0.79 8.85
N PHE A 104 4.12 0.01 8.96
CA PHE A 104 3.65 -0.86 7.90
C PHE A 104 3.24 -0.07 6.65
N MET A 105 2.37 0.95 6.79
CA MET A 105 1.94 1.78 5.66
C MET A 105 3.11 2.56 5.06
N ALA A 106 4.03 3.08 5.88
CA ALA A 106 5.25 3.71 5.37
C ALA A 106 6.11 2.74 4.57
N TYR A 107 6.27 1.48 5.02
CA TYR A 107 6.96 0.44 4.29
C TYR A 107 6.27 0.12 2.95
N LEU A 108 4.94 0.05 2.90
CA LEU A 108 4.21 -0.18 1.65
C LEU A 108 4.37 0.95 0.62
N GLY A 109 4.70 2.15 1.09
CA GLY A 109 5.08 3.29 0.26
C GLY A 109 6.60 3.49 0.23
N ILE A 110 7.04 4.64 0.72
CA ILE A 110 8.44 5.10 0.62
C ILE A 110 9.49 4.24 1.35
N GLY A 111 9.09 3.36 2.26
CA GLY A 111 10.01 2.59 3.10
C GLY A 111 10.52 1.28 2.48
N ASN A 112 9.97 0.85 1.35
CA ASN A 112 10.36 -0.38 0.66
C ASN A 112 11.00 -0.06 -0.71
N PRO A 113 12.29 -0.37 -0.92
CA PRO A 113 12.96 -0.09 -2.19
C PRO A 113 12.40 -0.90 -3.38
N ALA A 114 11.57 -1.91 -3.14
CA ALA A 114 10.87 -2.64 -4.19
C ALA A 114 9.62 -1.90 -4.72
N VAL A 115 9.19 -0.79 -4.10
CA VAL A 115 8.13 0.03 -4.71
C VAL A 115 8.66 0.70 -5.98
N PRO A 116 7.89 0.71 -7.08
CA PRO A 116 8.37 1.21 -8.37
C PRO A 116 8.56 2.73 -8.41
N PHE A 117 7.87 3.46 -7.54
CA PHE A 117 8.01 4.91 -7.36
C PHE A 117 7.52 5.30 -5.95
N PRO A 118 7.92 6.46 -5.41
CA PRO A 118 7.50 6.91 -4.09
C PRO A 118 5.98 7.12 -3.98
N ILE A 119 5.37 6.45 -3.00
CA ILE A 119 3.96 6.62 -2.64
C ILE A 119 3.90 7.14 -1.20
N TYR A 120 3.49 8.40 -1.04
CA TYR A 120 3.35 9.05 0.27
C TYR A 120 1.95 8.76 0.81
N ILE A 121 1.84 7.72 1.64
CA ILE A 121 0.54 7.30 2.18
C ILE A 121 0.19 8.14 3.41
N ASN A 122 -0.93 8.84 3.35
CA ASN A 122 -1.51 9.56 4.49
C ASN A 122 -2.67 8.73 5.05
N MET A 123 -2.70 8.54 6.36
CA MET A 123 -3.82 7.88 7.02
C MET A 123 -4.79 8.94 7.52
N ILE A 124 -6.02 8.89 7.02
CA ILE A 124 -7.07 9.87 7.35
C ILE A 124 -8.12 9.24 8.26
N ASN A 125 -8.43 9.91 9.37
CA ASN A 125 -9.58 9.58 10.22
C ASN A 125 -10.81 10.26 9.65
N ASP A 126 -11.58 9.55 8.83
CA ASP A 126 -12.70 10.19 8.14
C ASP A 126 -14.04 10.01 8.88
N THR A 127 -14.57 11.12 9.38
CA THR A 127 -16.01 11.31 9.64
C THR A 127 -16.58 12.53 8.90
N SER A 128 -15.78 13.25 8.09
CA SER A 128 -16.12 14.58 7.57
C SER A 128 -16.14 14.71 6.04
N GLN A 129 -15.65 13.72 5.28
CA GLN A 129 -15.66 13.76 3.80
C GLN A 129 -16.90 13.10 3.17
N TYR A 130 -17.82 12.57 4.00
CA TYR A 130 -19.10 12.01 3.55
C TYR A 130 -20.28 13.00 3.63
N GLU A 131 -20.08 14.21 4.19
CA GLU A 131 -21.14 15.22 4.34
C GLU A 131 -21.49 15.97 3.04
N THR A 132 -20.70 15.85 1.97
CA THR A 132 -20.94 16.52 0.68
C THR A 132 -21.59 15.65 -0.40
N PHE A 133 -22.11 14.48 -0.04
CA PHE A 133 -22.79 13.57 -0.98
C PHE A 133 -24.29 13.34 -0.71
N TYR A 134 -24.95 14.24 0.04
CA TYR A 134 -26.41 14.40 0.05
C TYR A 134 -26.81 15.84 -0.23
#